data_AF-A0A2R6HVA3-F1
#
_entry.id   AF-A0A2R6HVA3-F1
#
_cell.length_a   1.000
_cell.length_b   1.000
_cell.length_c   1.000
_cell.angle_alpha   90.00
_cell.angle_beta   90.00
_cell.angle_gamma   90.00
#
_symmetry.space_group_name_H-M   'P 1'
#
loop_
_entity.id
_entity.type
_entity.pdbx_description
1 polymer ?
#
loop_
_entity_poly.entity_id
_entity_poly.type
_entity_poly.pdbx_seq_one_letter_code
_entity_poly.pdbx_strand_id
1 'polypeptide(L)' 'MECYPNLRERGQVTIPEEVREALNLEEGDQLKLTVEELN' A
#
# COMPACT_ATOMS: atom_id res chain seq x y z
N MET A 1 -4.57 5.85 -8.56
CA MET A 1 -4.95 4.43 -8.40
C MET A 1 -5.32 4.24 -6.95
N GLU A 2 -6.48 3.67 -6.68
CA GLU A 2 -6.95 3.41 -5.32
C GLU A 2 -6.62 1.96 -4.96
N CYS A 3 -6.15 1.74 -3.74
CA CYS A 3 -5.77 0.44 -3.23
C CYS A 3 -6.42 0.28 -1.85
N TYR A 4 -7.03 -0.87 -1.59
CA TYR A 4 -7.80 -1.13 -0.38
C TYR A 4 -7.25 -2.33 0.38
N PRO A 5 -5.99 -2.25 0.89
CA PRO A 5 -5.40 -3.36 1.62
C PRO A 5 -6.00 -3.42 3.04
N ASN A 6 -6.16 -4.64 3.56
CA ASN A 6 -6.51 -4.82 4.96
C ASN A 6 -5.31 -4.52 5.86
N LEU A 7 -5.54 -3.82 6.96
CA LEU A 7 -4.55 -3.64 8.01
C LEU A 7 -4.30 -4.97 8.72
N ARG A 8 -3.04 -5.41 8.75
CA ARG A 8 -2.61 -6.63 9.45
C ARG A 8 -2.09 -6.30 10.85
N GLU A 9 -1.68 -7.34 11.57
CA GLU A 9 -1.06 -7.18 12.88
C GLU A 9 0.06 -6.14 12.86
N ARG A 10 0.15 -5.35 13.94
CA ARG A 10 1.17 -4.31 14.11
C ARG A 10 1.11 -3.19 13.06
N GLY A 11 -0.05 -3.00 12.42
CA GLY A 11 -0.26 -1.89 11.48
C GLY A 11 0.42 -2.11 10.12
N GLN A 12 0.76 -3.34 9.77
CA GLN A 12 1.35 -3.65 8.48
C GLN A 12 0.29 -3.65 7.38
N VAL A 13 0.61 -3.08 6.23
CA VAL A 13 -0.16 -3.22 4.99
C VAL A 13 0.74 -3.84 3.92
N THR A 14 0.17 -4.73 3.12
CA THR A 14 0.86 -5.27 1.94
C THR A 14 0.37 -4.49 0.73
N ILE A 15 1.28 -3.82 0.02
CA ILE A 15 0.96 -3.20 -1.26
C ILE A 15 0.76 -4.34 -2.28
N PRO A 16 -0.44 -4.48 -2.88
CA PRO A 16 -0.71 -5.51 -3.87
C PRO A 16 0.23 -5.42 -5.07
N GLU A 17 0.45 -6.55 -5.75
CA GLU A 17 1.40 -6.67 -6.86
C GLU A 17 1.05 -5.72 -8.01
N GLU A 18 -0.23 -5.62 -8.37
CA GLU A 18 -0.72 -4.73 -9.42
C GLU A 18 -0.42 -3.25 -9.14
N VAL A 19 -0.40 -2.85 -7.87
CA VAL A 19 -0.07 -1.48 -7.46
C VAL A 19 1.44 -1.26 -7.49
N ARG A 20 2.24 -2.25 -7.06
CA ARG A 20 3.70 -2.18 -7.13
C ARG A 20 4.18 -2.04 -8.57
N GLU A 21 3.63 -2.85 -9.48
CA GLU A 21 3.97 -2.81 -10.90
C GLU A 21 3.51 -1.51 -11.55
N ALA A 22 2.26 -1.08 -11.31
CA ALA A 22 1.73 0.15 -11.89
C ALA A 22 2.49 1.41 -11.46
N LEU A 23 3.09 1.39 -10.28
CA LEU A 23 3.88 2.51 -9.72
C LEU A 23 5.39 2.30 -9.83
N ASN A 24 5.86 1.18 -10.40
CA ASN A 24 7.26 0.76 -10.47
C ASN A 24 7.98 0.87 -9.11
N LEU A 25 7.35 0.36 -8.05
CA LEU A 25 7.94 0.39 -6.71
C LEU A 25 9.01 -0.68 -6.56
N GLU A 26 10.16 -0.29 -6.04
CA GLU A 26 11.30 -1.15 -5.79
C GLU A 26 11.63 -1.27 -4.29
N GLU A 27 12.42 -2.27 -3.94
CA GLU A 27 12.89 -2.44 -2.56
C GLU A 27 13.76 -1.24 -2.14
N GLY A 28 13.39 -0.59 -1.04
CA GLY A 28 14.10 0.58 -0.51
C GLY A 28 13.44 1.92 -0.81
N ASP A 29 12.40 1.95 -1.66
CA ASP A 29 11.65 3.17 -1.94
C ASP A 29 10.94 3.71 -0.68
N GLN A 30 11.01 5.03 -0.49
CA GLN A 30 10.23 5.72 0.53
C GLN A 30 8.89 6.16 -0.03
N LEU A 31 7.82 5.82 0.67
CA LEU A 31 6.45 6.10 0.25
C LEU A 31 5.79 7.12 1.17
N LYS A 32 5.11 8.12 0.59
CA LYS A 32 4.18 8.98 1.31
C LYS A 32 2.79 8.35 1.27
N LEU A 33 2.19 8.14 2.43
CA LEU A 33 0.89 7.48 2.57
C LEU A 33 -0.19 8.48 2.99
N THR A 34 -1.38 8.34 2.41
CA THR A 34 -2.63 8.93 2.90
C THR A 34 -3.60 7.76 3.09
N VAL A 35 -4.22 7.66 4.27
CA VAL A 35 -5.09 6.53 4.64
C VAL A 35 -6.49 7.05 4.93
N GLU A 36 -7.50 6.34 4.42
CA GLU A 36 -8.92 6.58 4.70
C GLU A 36 -9.56 5.27 5.16
N GLU A 37 -10.34 5.32 6.24
CA GLU A 37 -11.06 4.17 6.77
C GLU A 37 -12.40 4.03 6.04
N LEU A 38 -12.65 2.86 5.46
CA LEU A 38 -13.92 2.53 4.81
C LEU A 38 -14.86 1.93 5.86
N ASN A 39 -15.66 2.79 6.49
CA ASN A 39 -16.74 2.40 7.43
C ASN A 39 -18.08 2.23 6.70
#